data_AF-A0A935FR88-F1
#
_entry.id   AF-A0A935FR88-F1
#
_cell.length_a   1.000
_cell.length_b   1.000
_cell.length_c   1.000
_cell.angle_alpha   90.00
_cell.angle_beta   90.00
_cell.angle_gamma   90.00
#
_symmetry.space_group_name_H-M   'P 1'
#
loop_
_entity.id
_entity.type
_entity.pdbx_description
1 polymer ?
#
loop_
_entity_poly.entity_id
_entity_poly.type
_entity_poly.pdbx_seq_one_letter_code
_entity_poly.pdbx_strand_id
1 'polypeptide(L)' 'MKHKHIIKDAPEKDKSYRIEYKGEELYDAKVLDYESGCWAKVKVVNVLPGKNASLYKEGQEFDLKLAYYKLYELEDSE' A
#
# COMPACT_ATOMS: atom_id res chain seq x y z
N MET A 1 3.41 -12.31 12.37
CA MET A 1 4.60 -11.78 11.66
C MET A 1 4.84 -10.36 12.15
N LYS A 2 6.07 -10.00 12.49
CA LYS A 2 6.39 -8.61 12.90
C LYS A 2 6.48 -7.78 11.62
N HIS A 3 5.46 -6.98 11.33
CA HIS A 3 5.55 -5.98 10.27
C HIS A 3 6.67 -5.01 10.65
N LYS A 4 7.66 -4.86 9.78
CA LYS A 4 8.73 -3.90 10.00
C LYS A 4 8.15 -2.52 9.66
N HIS A 5 7.90 -1.71 10.69
CA HIS A 5 7.42 -0.34 10.51
C HIS A 5 8.53 0.58 9.96
N ILE A 6 9.01 0.31 8.74
CA ILE A 6 9.83 1.27 8.02
C ILE A 6 8.87 2.14 7.24
N ILE A 7 8.60 3.33 7.76
CA ILE A 7 7.96 4.39 6.98
C ILE A 7 8.98 4.78 5.91
N LYS A 8 8.72 4.42 4.66
CA LYS A 8 9.50 4.92 3.51
C LYS A 8 8.80 6.12 2.92
N ASP A 9 9.51 7.24 2.81
CA ASP A 9 9.02 8.44 2.10
C ASP A 9 8.80 8.17 0.61
N ALA A 10 9.51 7.19 0.04
CA ALA A 10 9.38 6.75 -1.34
C ALA A 10 9.25 5.23 -1.41
N PRO A 11 8.13 4.68 -1.94
CA PRO A 11 8.02 3.25 -2.16
C PRO A 11 8.91 2.80 -3.32
N GLU A 12 9.29 1.54 -3.30
CA GLU A 12 10.02 0.91 -4.40
C GLU A 12 9.04 0.24 -5.37
N LYS A 13 9.30 0.42 -6.66
CA LYS A 13 8.59 -0.30 -7.71
C LYS A 13 8.73 -1.81 -7.51
N ASP A 14 7.66 -2.52 -7.82
CA ASP A 14 7.54 -3.97 -7.70
C ASP A 14 7.55 -4.54 -6.26
N LYS A 15 7.60 -3.69 -5.23
CA LYS A 15 7.44 -4.09 -3.83
C LYS A 15 5.98 -4.00 -3.36
N SER A 16 5.66 -4.83 -2.38
CA SER A 16 4.35 -4.87 -1.74
C SER A 16 4.38 -4.12 -0.40
N TYR A 17 3.34 -3.34 -0.15
CA TYR A 17 3.19 -2.55 1.06
C TYR A 17 1.78 -2.70 1.63
N ARG A 18 1.68 -2.71 2.95
CA ARG A 18 0.42 -2.46 3.65
C ARG A 18 0.14 -0.98 3.70
N ILE A 19 -1.04 -0.59 3.26
CA ILE A 19 -1.49 0.79 3.21
C ILE A 19 -2.37 1.09 4.42
N GLU A 20 -1.94 2.07 5.22
CA GLU A 20 -2.71 2.61 6.33
C GLU A 20 -3.16 4.04 6.02
N TYR A 21 -4.43 4.33 6.30
CA TYR A 21 -4.99 5.67 6.27
C TYR A 21 -5.56 6.04 7.64
N LYS A 22 -5.04 7.11 8.25
CA LYS A 22 -5.53 7.63 9.55
C LYS A 22 -5.61 6.57 10.66
N GLY A 23 -4.65 5.64 10.72
CA GLY A 23 -4.60 4.58 11.74
C GLY A 23 -5.42 3.33 11.43
N GLU A 24 -6.05 3.23 10.25
CA GLU A 24 -6.73 2.02 9.79
C GLU A 24 -5.95 1.40 8.63
N GLU A 25 -5.58 0.12 8.77
CA GLU A 25 -4.99 -0.67 7.70
C GLU A 25 -6.09 -1.07 6.70
N LEU A 26 -5.93 -0.69 5.43
CA LEU A 26 -6.99 -0.81 4.44
C LEU A 26 -6.81 -2.02 3.52
N TYR A 27 -5.60 -2.18 2.98
CA TYR A 27 -5.26 -3.20 2.01
C TYR A 27 -3.75 -3.34 1.88
N ASP A 28 -3.33 -4.47 1.33
CA ASP A 28 -1.97 -4.65 0.84
C ASP A 28 -1.96 -4.35 -0.66
N ALA A 29 -0.95 -3.62 -1.13
CA ALA A 29 -0.82 -3.26 -2.53
C ALA A 29 0.63 -3.35 -3.03
N LYS A 30 0.76 -3.79 -4.28
CA LYS A 30 2.02 -3.76 -5.03
C LYS A 30 2.17 -2.41 -5.72
N VAL A 31 3.33 -1.77 -5.59
CA VAL A 31 3.64 -0.55 -6.36
C VAL A 31 3.99 -0.93 -7.78
N LEU A 32 3.16 -0.50 -8.73
CA LEU A 32 3.37 -0.72 -10.15
C LEU A 32 4.30 0.33 -10.75
N ASP A 33 4.19 1.56 -10.27
CA ASP A 33 5.01 2.66 -10.75
C ASP A 33 5.15 3.76 -9.69
N TYR A 34 6.29 4.42 -9.73
CA TYR A 34 6.59 5.57 -8.87
C TYR A 34 7.34 6.62 -9.69
N GLU A 35 6.57 7.55 -10.26
CA GLU A 35 7.13 8.76 -10.85
C GLU A 35 7.44 9.72 -9.70
N SER A 36 8.74 9.91 -9.42
CA SER A 36 9.28 10.79 -8.37
C SER A 36 8.33 11.94 -8.01
N GLY A 37 7.74 11.91 -6.81
CA GLY A 37 6.68 12.85 -6.44
C GLY A 37 5.76 12.35 -5.32
N CYS A 38 4.63 13.03 -5.14
CA CYS A 38 3.63 12.73 -4.09
C CYS A 38 2.69 11.56 -4.43
N TRP A 39 2.87 10.88 -5.56
CA TRP A 39 1.93 9.89 -6.08
C TRP A 39 2.66 8.59 -6.48
N ALA A 40 1.99 7.46 -6.32
CA ALA A 40 2.44 6.16 -6.80
C ALA A 40 1.27 5.40 -7.42
N LYS A 41 1.50 4.69 -8.52
CA LYS A 41 0.50 3.78 -9.07
C LYS A 41 0.58 2.45 -8.33
N VAL A 42 -0.53 2.01 -7.76
CA VAL A 42 -0.59 0.79 -6.96
C VAL A 42 -1.63 -0.18 -7.49
N LYS A 43 -1.42 -1.46 -7.22
CA LYS A 43 -2.37 -2.55 -7.45
C LYS A 43 -2.69 -3.22 -6.14
N VAL A 44 -3.97 -3.25 -5.77
CA VAL A 44 -4.43 -3.96 -4.58
C VAL A 44 -4.21 -5.46 -4.77
N VAL A 45 -3.49 -6.10 -3.86
CA VAL A 45 -3.23 -7.54 -3.87
C VAL A 45 -4.03 -8.29 -2.82
N ASN A 46 -4.41 -7.65 -1.73
CA ASN A 46 -5.23 -8.22 -0.67
C ASN A 46 -6.02 -7.10 0.03
N VAL A 47 -7.34 -7.25 0.18
CA VAL A 47 -8.17 -6.28 0.89
C VAL A 47 -8.29 -6.69 2.35
N LEU A 48 -7.99 -5.77 3.28
CA LEU A 48 -8.10 -6.08 4.71
C LEU A 48 -9.55 -5.91 5.18
N PRO A 49 -10.01 -6.77 6.11
CA PRO A 49 -11.33 -6.64 6.70
C PRO A 49 -11.42 -5.33 7.50
N GLY A 50 -12.44 -4.52 7.23
CA GLY A 50 -12.58 -3.20 7.83
C GLY A 50 -13.84 -2.49 7.37
N LYS A 51 -14.09 -1.30 7.93
CA LYS A 51 -15.27 -0.48 7.57
C LYS A 51 -15.23 -0.05 6.11
N ASN A 52 -14.03 0.06 5.56
CA ASN A 52 -13.76 0.53 4.20
C ASN A 52 -13.51 -0.62 3.21
N ALA A 53 -13.58 -1.90 3.64
CA ALA A 53 -13.23 -3.04 2.80
C ALA A 53 -14.05 -3.09 1.50
N SER A 54 -15.33 -2.72 1.54
CA SER A 54 -16.21 -2.68 0.37
C SER A 54 -15.85 -1.61 -0.66
N LEU A 55 -14.95 -0.68 -0.34
CA LEU A 55 -14.47 0.36 -1.26
C LEU A 55 -13.32 -0.11 -2.15
N TYR A 56 -12.73 -1.27 -1.84
CA TYR A 56 -11.56 -1.79 -2.52
C TYR A 56 -11.84 -3.17 -3.12
N LYS A 57 -11.14 -3.48 -4.20
CA LYS A 57 -11.20 -4.79 -4.83
C LYS A 57 -9.79 -5.28 -5.14
N GLU A 58 -9.54 -6.57 -4.93
CA GLU A 58 -8.31 -7.20 -5.40
C GLU A 58 -8.13 -7.05 -6.91
N GLY A 59 -6.91 -6.72 -7.32
CA GLY A 59 -6.55 -6.39 -8.69
C GLY A 59 -6.91 -4.98 -9.13
N GLN A 60 -7.57 -4.17 -8.29
CA GLN A 60 -7.85 -2.76 -8.60
C GLN A 60 -6.56 -1.96 -8.67
N GLU A 61 -6.44 -1.11 -9.70
CA GLU A 61 -5.29 -0.25 -9.92
C GLU A 61 -5.70 1.23 -9.86
N PHE A 62 -4.90 2.05 -9.17
CA PHE A 62 -5.14 3.49 -9.05
C PHE A 62 -3.88 4.23 -8.58
N ASP A 63 -3.91 5.55 -8.73
CA ASP A 63 -2.86 6.43 -8.22
C ASP A 63 -3.15 6.78 -6.74
N LEU A 64 -2.18 6.47 -5.88
CA LEU A 64 -2.21 6.70 -4.45
C LEU A 64 -1.38 7.95 -4.11
N LYS A 65 -2.00 8.94 -3.47
CA LYS A 65 -1.29 10.13 -3.00
C LYS A 65 -0.58 9.85 -1.68
N LEU A 66 0.70 9.51 -1.76
CA LEU A 66 1.54 9.04 -0.64
C LEU A 66 1.49 9.93 0.60
N ALA A 67 1.38 11.25 0.44
CA ALA A 67 1.33 12.21 1.55
C ALA A 67 0.20 11.97 2.58
N TYR A 68 -0.85 11.21 2.21
CA TYR A 68 -1.98 10.91 3.10
C TYR A 68 -1.92 9.53 3.75
N TYR A 69 -1.00 8.68 3.34
CA TYR A 69 -0.98 7.27 3.71
C TYR A 69 0.35 6.91 4.34
N LYS A 70 0.34 5.88 5.19
CA LYS A 70 1.57 5.21 5.62
C LYS A 70 1.69 3.90 4.85
N LEU A 71 2.92 3.62 4.42
CA LEU A 71 3.27 2.40 3.71
C LEU A 71 4.18 1.58 4.62
N TYR A 72 3.78 0.34 4.88
CA TYR A 72 4.58 -0.62 5.62
C TYR A 72 5.03 -1.71 4.67
N GLU A 73 6.33 -1.83 4.44
CA GLU A 73 6.88 -2.83 3.53
C GLU A 73 6.51 -4.24 4.02
N LEU A 74 6.00 -5.05 3.10
CA LEU A 74 5.74 -6.46 3.34
C LEU A 74 6.97 -7.22 2.84
N GLU A 75 7.65 -7.92 3.75
CA GLU A 75 8.67 -8.88 3.37
C GLU A 75 7.96 -10.08 2.73
N ASP A 76 8.03 -10.19 1.40
CA ASP A 76 7.73 -11.43 0.69
C ASP A 76 8.68 -12.50 1.26
N SER A 77 8.16 -13.31 2.18
CA SER A 77 8.86 -14.47 2.69
C SER A 77 8.72 -15.55 1.62
N GLU A 78 9.75 -15.68 0.76
CA GLU A 78 9.93 -16.84 -0.13
C GLU A 78 10.00 -18.16 0.67
#